data_AF-A0A2C5ZVT8-F1
#
_entry.id   AF-A0A2C5ZVT8-F1
#
_cell.length_a   1.000
_cell.length_b   1.000
_cell.length_c   1.000
_cell.angle_alpha   90.00
_cell.angle_beta   90.00
_cell.angle_gamma   90.00
#
_symmetry.space_group_name_H-M   'P 1'
#
loop_
_entity.id
_entity.type
_entity.pdbx_description
1 polymer ?
#
loop_
_entity_poly.entity_id
_entity_poly.type
_entity_poly.pdbx_seq_one_letter_code
_entity_poly.pdbx_strand_id
1 'polypeptide(L)'
;MVGPLLDVCSSRLVRYENLPRDTADATYQFLLEDTDTIPERHVFLGNYRRYSCQVVELIVQLNLLDAIKHILGGTENALQHLYDGQPPFSKQNYSKYSMPALRVDAQFTLIEAALKGYIKWKRHYLKDQEQHAAEVERILESWCDNLLQINFEDPLIRKRTLQLLVYLSTSALNNNVGFMMKVLEHILLTWPALEPEHRAFNDAVKDLQGESMIELQRLAAEMSDHLLAVYDQIEERVNEMIASGALDEKRCLAYRSFLFLIIHRSSTLDTQAKVQKLSEFVEPVKALWQGEEVRATVSSYHSFCQVLALDKAQRYIASRKVHELADWGASELDAEGLALQSELENRLKALPLRATKSFLAFSVERLDKSSPAFHASYALWRDGFSNILADLLEYLRFSHATHNPENWVGLPVEMRVVVSRILSDRFWQAGISEGSKDEFYARVTDKKSTVEGLASTIRGSVRFVRETAYAIVYCMSRLDVQFYGFQGLSRPLSTALFADCIWLSTHQQSNLLNLVRYLVDDCPVDHREDFLPDLIASCFQQMDAKIHGEWEMMAHRQMIAADGEAELKEEMKAESILRQVSYTAVMMVADFLDPAKSSRPPPSRLPYPGESFDVRKGDLL
;
A
#
# COMPACT_ATOMS: atom_id res chain seq x y z
N MET A 1 -37.55 -17.66 3.84
CA MET A 1 -36.76 -16.98 4.89
C MET A 1 -35.40 -16.46 4.40
N VAL A 2 -34.83 -16.95 3.29
CA VAL A 2 -33.51 -16.50 2.80
C VAL A 2 -33.50 -15.03 2.35
N GLY A 3 -34.48 -14.59 1.55
CA GLY A 3 -34.58 -13.19 1.08
C GLY A 3 -34.53 -12.15 2.20
N PRO A 4 -35.41 -12.21 3.22
CA PRO A 4 -35.38 -11.25 4.33
C PRO A 4 -34.05 -11.20 5.09
N LEU A 5 -33.34 -12.33 5.20
CA LEU A 5 -32.03 -12.35 5.85
C LEU A 5 -30.96 -11.67 4.98
N LEU A 6 -31.01 -11.86 3.66
CA LEU A 6 -30.17 -11.13 2.71
C LEU A 6 -30.45 -9.63 2.74
N ASP A 7 -31.72 -9.23 2.85
CA ASP A 7 -32.11 -7.82 2.93
C ASP A 7 -31.58 -7.15 4.20
N VAL A 8 -31.65 -7.86 5.34
CA VAL A 8 -31.02 -7.41 6.59
C VAL A 8 -29.51 -7.32 6.43
N CYS A 9 -28.84 -8.34 5.88
CA CYS A 9 -27.40 -8.27 5.66
C CYS A 9 -27.03 -7.08 4.76
N SER A 10 -27.79 -6.85 3.68
CA SER A 10 -27.58 -5.73 2.76
C SER A 10 -27.67 -4.37 3.46
N SER A 11 -28.71 -4.12 4.27
CA SER A 11 -28.86 -2.83 4.95
C SER A 11 -27.74 -2.56 5.95
N ARG A 12 -27.24 -3.63 6.59
CA ARG A 12 -26.18 -3.57 7.60
C ARG A 12 -24.78 -3.44 7.02
N LEU A 13 -24.65 -3.53 5.69
CA LEU A 13 -23.40 -3.22 5.00
C LEU A 13 -23.20 -1.71 4.79
N VAL A 14 -24.15 -0.82 5.07
CA VAL A 14 -23.89 0.63 4.94
C VAL A 14 -22.91 1.11 6.03
N ARG A 15 -21.94 1.95 5.67
CA ARG A 15 -21.00 2.58 6.63
C ARG A 15 -21.65 3.77 7.33
N TYR A 16 -22.56 3.48 8.26
CA TYR A 16 -23.31 4.49 8.99
C TYR A 16 -22.39 5.46 9.77
N GLU A 17 -21.18 5.05 10.14
CA GLU A 17 -20.21 5.91 10.83
C GLU A 17 -19.78 7.13 10.03
N ASN A 18 -19.96 7.11 8.71
CA ASN A 18 -19.60 8.21 7.81
C ASN A 18 -20.75 9.19 7.55
N LEU A 19 -21.94 8.96 8.13
CA LEU A 19 -23.07 9.87 7.97
C LEU A 19 -22.85 11.17 8.77
N PRO A 20 -23.40 12.31 8.28
CA PRO A 20 -23.42 13.55 9.03
C PRO A 20 -24.08 13.38 10.41
N ARG A 21 -23.56 14.08 11.43
CA ARG A 21 -24.06 13.96 12.82
C ARG A 21 -25.52 14.41 12.98
N ASP A 22 -25.98 15.29 12.11
CA ASP A 22 -27.32 15.87 12.06
C ASP A 22 -28.33 15.02 11.26
N THR A 23 -27.94 13.83 10.79
CA THR A 23 -28.86 12.93 10.08
C THR A 23 -30.02 12.46 10.96
N ALA A 24 -31.20 12.32 10.35
CA ALA A 24 -32.40 11.76 10.98
C ALA A 24 -32.51 10.23 10.81
N ASP A 25 -31.46 9.56 10.31
CA ASP A 25 -31.44 8.11 10.16
C ASP A 25 -31.51 7.42 11.52
N ALA A 26 -32.57 6.64 11.74
CA ALA A 26 -32.82 5.97 13.02
C ALA A 26 -31.72 4.96 13.38
N THR A 27 -31.13 4.26 12.39
CA THR A 27 -30.03 3.31 12.66
C THR A 27 -28.81 4.05 13.18
N TYR A 28 -28.50 5.20 12.58
CA TYR A 28 -27.41 6.04 13.05
C TYR A 28 -27.68 6.61 14.45
N GLN A 29 -28.91 7.02 14.76
CA GLN A 29 -29.27 7.54 16.09
C GLN A 29 -29.06 6.49 17.19
N PHE A 30 -29.56 5.26 17.00
CA PHE A 30 -29.30 4.18 17.96
C PHE A 30 -27.81 3.85 18.07
N LEU A 31 -27.08 3.90 16.95
CA LEU A 31 -25.64 3.71 16.98
C LEU A 31 -24.91 4.80 17.78
N LEU A 32 -25.41 6.04 17.80
CA LEU A 32 -24.89 7.11 18.66
C LEU A 32 -25.21 6.87 20.14
N GLU A 33 -26.35 6.26 20.45
CA GLU A 33 -26.73 5.89 21.83
C GLU A 33 -25.89 4.72 22.36
N ASP A 34 -25.55 3.77 21.48
CA ASP A 34 -24.83 2.54 21.83
C ASP A 34 -23.30 2.69 21.79
N THR A 35 -22.76 3.77 21.21
CA THR A 35 -21.31 3.99 21.07
C THR A 35 -20.89 5.40 21.45
N ASP A 36 -19.89 5.50 22.35
CA ASP A 36 -19.43 6.77 22.87
C ASP A 36 -18.48 7.48 21.91
N THR A 37 -17.71 6.70 21.14
CA THR A 37 -16.61 7.25 20.33
C THR A 37 -16.64 6.76 18.87
N ILE A 38 -16.16 7.60 17.94
CA ILE A 38 -16.00 7.23 16.51
C ILE A 38 -15.14 5.96 16.32
N PRO A 39 -14.00 5.79 17.01
CA PRO A 39 -13.20 4.56 16.98
C PRO A 39 -13.99 3.30 17.32
N GLU A 40 -14.71 3.31 18.44
CA GLU A 40 -15.54 2.20 18.89
C GLU A 40 -16.60 1.86 17.84
N ARG A 41 -17.29 2.89 17.33
CA ARG A 41 -18.26 2.76 16.25
C ARG A 41 -17.67 2.13 15.00
N HIS A 42 -16.49 2.57 14.59
CA HIS A 42 -15.79 2.06 13.42
C HIS A 42 -15.43 0.57 13.58
N VAL A 43 -14.95 0.18 14.77
CA VAL A 43 -14.64 -1.23 15.09
C VAL A 43 -15.89 -2.09 15.12
N PHE A 44 -16.96 -1.62 15.78
CA PHE A 44 -18.23 -2.32 15.86
C PHE A 44 -18.81 -2.58 14.47
N LEU A 45 -18.96 -1.52 13.66
CA LEU A 45 -19.51 -1.65 12.30
C LEU A 45 -18.59 -2.46 11.38
N GLY A 46 -17.27 -2.33 11.51
CA GLY A 46 -16.32 -3.16 10.77
C GLY A 46 -16.52 -4.65 11.02
N ASN A 47 -16.68 -5.05 12.30
CA ASN A 47 -16.99 -6.42 12.69
C ASN A 47 -18.36 -6.87 12.20
N TYR A 48 -19.37 -6.02 12.35
CA TYR A 48 -20.73 -6.33 11.94
C TYR A 48 -20.82 -6.59 10.43
N ARG A 49 -20.20 -5.72 9.62
CA ARG A 49 -20.07 -5.92 8.17
C ARG A 49 -19.39 -7.23 7.82
N ARG A 50 -18.28 -7.56 8.50
CA ARG A 50 -17.55 -8.82 8.29
C ARG A 50 -18.46 -10.03 8.54
N TYR A 51 -19.23 -10.03 9.62
CA TYR A 51 -20.15 -11.13 9.92
C TYR A 51 -21.32 -11.19 8.93
N SER A 52 -21.88 -10.06 8.50
CA SER A 52 -22.90 -10.03 7.44
C SER A 52 -22.39 -10.63 6.13
N CYS A 53 -21.16 -10.31 5.71
CA CYS A 53 -20.55 -10.93 4.53
C CYS A 53 -20.42 -12.46 4.69
N GLN A 54 -20.01 -12.95 5.87
CA GLN A 54 -19.90 -14.40 6.11
C GLN A 54 -21.26 -15.10 6.04
N VAL A 55 -22.32 -14.48 6.57
CA VAL A 55 -23.68 -15.01 6.46
C VAL A 55 -24.11 -15.10 4.99
N VAL A 56 -23.85 -14.06 4.19
CA VAL A 56 -24.15 -14.06 2.75
C VAL A 56 -23.37 -15.15 2.03
N GLU A 57 -22.08 -15.32 2.32
CA GLU A 57 -21.25 -16.39 1.75
C GLU A 57 -21.82 -17.79 2.04
N LEU A 58 -22.35 -18.02 3.25
CA LEU A 58 -22.97 -19.29 3.63
C LEU A 58 -24.32 -19.49 2.94
N ILE A 59 -25.14 -18.44 2.86
CA ILE A 59 -26.44 -18.49 2.16
C ILE A 59 -26.24 -18.87 0.70
N VAL A 60 -25.27 -18.26 0.00
CA VAL A 60 -25.00 -18.57 -1.41
C VAL A 60 -24.50 -20.00 -1.60
N GLN A 61 -23.72 -20.54 -0.65
CA GLN A 61 -23.31 -21.95 -0.71
C GLN A 61 -24.49 -22.92 -0.51
N LEU A 62 -25.49 -22.54 0.28
CA LEU A 62 -26.66 -23.38 0.57
C LEU A 62 -27.76 -23.27 -0.48
N ASN A 63 -27.98 -22.08 -1.04
CA ASN A 63 -28.99 -21.83 -2.07
C ASN A 63 -28.46 -20.86 -3.14
N LEU A 64 -27.65 -21.40 -4.06
CA LEU A 64 -26.87 -20.63 -5.02
C LEU A 64 -27.73 -19.74 -5.95
N LEU A 65 -28.58 -20.35 -6.78
CA LEU A 65 -29.27 -19.62 -7.85
C LEU A 65 -30.23 -18.57 -7.29
N ASP A 66 -31.04 -18.92 -6.29
CA ASP A 66 -32.01 -17.99 -5.70
C ASP A 66 -31.31 -16.83 -4.99
N ALA A 67 -30.24 -17.10 -4.24
CA ALA A 67 -29.51 -16.06 -3.54
C ALA A 67 -28.83 -15.09 -4.52
N ILE A 68 -28.19 -15.61 -5.58
CA ILE A 68 -27.56 -14.77 -6.62
C ILE A 68 -28.61 -13.91 -7.33
N LYS A 69 -29.74 -14.49 -7.77
CA LYS A 69 -30.81 -13.74 -8.43
C LYS A 69 -31.39 -12.66 -7.51
N HIS A 70 -31.63 -12.97 -6.24
CA HIS A 70 -32.12 -12.01 -5.24
C HIS A 70 -31.15 -10.85 -5.03
N ILE A 71 -29.86 -11.15 -4.82
CA ILE A 71 -28.83 -10.13 -4.57
C ILE A 71 -28.68 -9.22 -5.78
N LEU A 72 -28.53 -9.78 -6.99
CA LEU A 72 -28.33 -8.98 -8.20
C LEU A 72 -29.55 -8.12 -8.53
N GLY A 73 -30.76 -8.67 -8.42
CA GLY A 73 -32.00 -7.90 -8.63
C GLY A 73 -32.19 -6.79 -7.60
N GLY A 74 -31.87 -7.07 -6.33
CA GLY A 74 -31.90 -6.06 -5.26
C GLY A 74 -30.88 -4.93 -5.50
N THR A 75 -29.67 -5.28 -5.93
CA THR A 75 -28.64 -4.28 -6.28
C THR A 75 -29.04 -3.47 -7.51
N GLU A 76 -29.55 -4.10 -8.56
CA GLU A 76 -30.01 -3.39 -9.77
C GLU A 76 -31.11 -2.37 -9.43
N ASN A 77 -32.09 -2.77 -8.63
CA ASN A 77 -33.12 -1.86 -8.14
C ASN A 77 -32.52 -0.70 -7.32
N ALA A 78 -31.53 -0.96 -6.47
CA ALA A 78 -30.85 0.07 -5.69
C ALA A 78 -30.05 1.05 -6.56
N LEU A 79 -29.44 0.58 -7.66
CA LEU A 79 -28.71 1.43 -8.61
C LEU A 79 -29.65 2.29 -9.46
N GLN A 80 -30.79 1.75 -9.88
CA GLN A 80 -31.79 2.51 -10.65
C GLN A 80 -32.41 3.65 -9.85
N HIS A 81 -32.60 3.45 -8.54
CA HIS A 81 -33.19 4.42 -7.61
C HIS A 81 -32.14 5.10 -6.72
N LEU A 82 -30.88 5.16 -7.19
CA LEU A 82 -29.74 5.58 -6.38
C LEU A 82 -29.87 7.01 -5.84
N TYR A 83 -30.44 7.90 -6.64
CA TYR A 83 -30.60 9.33 -6.34
C TYR A 83 -32.03 9.70 -5.92
N ASP A 84 -32.90 8.72 -5.69
CA ASP A 84 -34.29 8.98 -5.30
C ASP A 84 -34.35 9.74 -3.97
N GLY A 85 -35.03 10.89 -4.00
CA GLY A 85 -35.16 11.78 -2.84
C GLY A 85 -33.85 12.44 -2.42
N GLN A 86 -32.82 12.46 -3.28
CA GLN A 86 -31.52 13.11 -3.04
C GLN A 86 -31.25 14.18 -4.11
N PRO A 87 -30.45 15.22 -3.80
CA PRO A 87 -30.00 16.15 -4.81
C PRO A 87 -29.14 15.44 -5.87
N PRO A 88 -29.12 15.93 -7.13
CA PRO A 88 -28.25 15.39 -8.16
C PRO A 88 -26.78 15.56 -7.79
N PHE A 89 -25.92 14.77 -8.42
CA PHE A 89 -24.47 14.88 -8.24
C PHE A 89 -24.00 16.31 -8.55
N SER A 90 -23.12 16.84 -7.68
CA SER A 90 -22.53 18.17 -7.85
C SER A 90 -21.06 18.13 -7.45
N LYS A 91 -20.17 18.58 -8.35
CA LYS A 91 -18.73 18.67 -8.10
C LYS A 91 -18.40 19.73 -7.05
N GLN A 92 -19.19 20.81 -6.99
CA GLN A 92 -19.01 21.90 -6.04
C GLN A 92 -19.22 21.46 -4.60
N ASN A 93 -20.20 20.60 -4.36
CA ASN A 93 -20.55 20.07 -3.04
C ASN A 93 -20.13 18.60 -2.89
N TYR A 94 -19.08 18.19 -3.61
CA TYR A 94 -18.64 16.80 -3.64
C TYR A 94 -18.24 16.31 -2.24
N SER A 95 -18.80 15.17 -1.85
CA SER A 95 -18.40 14.45 -0.65
C SER A 95 -18.24 12.98 -0.98
N LYS A 96 -17.10 12.42 -0.59
CA LYS A 96 -16.84 10.97 -0.70
C LYS A 96 -17.72 10.12 0.22
N TYR A 97 -18.46 10.75 1.14
CA TYR A 97 -19.39 10.10 2.05
C TYR A 97 -20.85 10.42 1.73
N SER A 98 -21.14 10.71 0.47
CA SER A 98 -22.52 10.86 0.00
C SER A 98 -23.30 9.55 0.22
N MET A 99 -24.60 9.66 0.54
CA MET A 99 -25.44 8.47 0.70
C MET A 99 -25.47 7.58 -0.57
N PRO A 100 -25.51 8.13 -1.80
CA PRO A 100 -25.31 7.34 -3.02
C PRO A 100 -24.03 6.50 -3.00
N ALA A 101 -22.87 7.10 -2.69
CA ALA A 101 -21.61 6.38 -2.65
C ALA A 101 -21.58 5.28 -1.56
N LEU A 102 -22.12 5.56 -0.38
CA LEU A 102 -22.21 4.59 0.72
C LEU A 102 -23.14 3.42 0.38
N ARG A 103 -24.26 3.67 -0.30
CA ARG A 103 -25.18 2.63 -0.77
C ARG A 103 -24.53 1.74 -1.82
N VAL A 104 -23.83 2.32 -2.80
CA VAL A 104 -23.11 1.52 -3.81
C VAL A 104 -22.02 0.68 -3.16
N ASP A 105 -21.23 1.22 -2.23
CA ASP A 105 -20.23 0.44 -1.50
C ASP A 105 -20.85 -0.77 -0.80
N ALA A 106 -21.99 -0.58 -0.12
CA ALA A 106 -22.70 -1.65 0.56
C ALA A 106 -23.21 -2.72 -0.41
N GLN A 107 -23.85 -2.31 -1.51
CA GLN A 107 -24.36 -3.23 -2.52
C GLN A 107 -23.24 -4.02 -3.22
N PHE A 108 -22.13 -3.37 -3.57
CA PHE A 108 -21.02 -4.08 -4.20
C PHE A 108 -20.28 -4.98 -3.23
N THR A 109 -20.19 -4.61 -1.95
CA THR A 109 -19.68 -5.51 -0.89
C THR A 109 -20.56 -6.76 -0.74
N LEU A 110 -21.89 -6.61 -0.89
CA LEU A 110 -22.82 -7.73 -0.87
C LEU A 110 -22.54 -8.69 -2.03
N ILE A 111 -22.34 -8.16 -3.24
CA ILE A 111 -22.00 -8.96 -4.42
C ILE A 111 -20.64 -9.64 -4.25
N GLU A 112 -19.63 -8.94 -3.74
CA GLU A 112 -18.31 -9.54 -3.47
C GLU A 112 -18.41 -10.73 -2.49
N ALA A 113 -19.22 -10.61 -1.44
CA ALA A 113 -19.50 -11.71 -0.52
C ALA A 113 -20.23 -12.86 -1.21
N ALA A 114 -21.21 -12.56 -2.06
CA ALA A 114 -21.91 -13.57 -2.85
C ALA A 114 -20.96 -14.33 -3.78
N LEU A 115 -20.05 -13.62 -4.45
CA LEU A 115 -19.02 -14.20 -5.31
C LEU A 115 -18.04 -15.09 -4.54
N LYS A 116 -17.64 -14.70 -3.32
CA LYS A 116 -16.84 -15.58 -2.44
C LYS A 116 -17.59 -16.87 -2.12
N GLY A 117 -18.89 -16.78 -1.82
CA GLY A 117 -19.77 -17.94 -1.61
C GLY A 117 -19.83 -18.84 -2.86
N TYR A 118 -20.02 -18.25 -4.04
CA TYR A 118 -20.03 -18.96 -5.32
C TYR A 118 -18.68 -19.65 -5.61
N ILE A 119 -17.55 -18.98 -5.42
CA ILE A 119 -16.22 -19.57 -5.65
C ILE A 119 -15.98 -20.77 -4.71
N LYS A 120 -16.40 -20.66 -3.45
CA LYS A 120 -16.34 -21.78 -2.49
C LYS A 120 -17.26 -22.92 -2.91
N TRP A 121 -18.48 -22.62 -3.35
CA TRP A 121 -19.42 -23.61 -3.86
C TRP A 121 -18.86 -24.34 -5.10
N LYS A 122 -18.34 -23.58 -6.08
CA LYS A 122 -17.74 -24.11 -7.31
C LYS A 122 -16.62 -25.11 -6.98
N ARG A 123 -15.77 -24.82 -5.99
CA ARG A 123 -14.69 -25.74 -5.59
C ARG A 123 -15.19 -27.12 -5.13
N HIS A 124 -16.36 -27.20 -4.49
CA HIS A 124 -16.87 -28.44 -3.92
C HIS A 124 -17.82 -29.19 -4.86
N TYR A 125 -18.55 -28.47 -5.72
CA TYR A 125 -19.67 -29.04 -6.49
C TYR A 125 -19.52 -28.95 -8.01
N LEU A 126 -18.44 -28.36 -8.55
CA LEU A 126 -18.29 -28.14 -10.00
C LEU A 126 -18.44 -29.41 -10.82
N LYS A 127 -17.83 -30.53 -10.42
CA LYS A 127 -17.84 -31.78 -11.19
C LYS A 127 -19.25 -32.37 -11.38
N ASP A 128 -20.13 -32.16 -10.41
CA ASP A 128 -21.47 -32.75 -10.40
C ASP A 128 -22.54 -31.76 -10.89
N GLN A 129 -22.24 -30.45 -10.90
CA GLN A 129 -23.21 -29.38 -11.19
C GLN A 129 -22.70 -28.30 -12.15
N GLU A 130 -21.95 -28.68 -13.20
CA GLU A 130 -21.45 -27.76 -14.23
C GLU A 130 -22.55 -26.90 -14.87
N GLN A 131 -23.75 -27.46 -15.10
CA GLN A 131 -24.88 -26.71 -15.66
C GLN A 131 -25.33 -25.56 -14.77
N HIS A 132 -25.33 -25.74 -13.45
CA HIS A 132 -25.68 -24.68 -12.50
C HIS A 132 -24.60 -23.59 -12.47
N ALA A 133 -23.33 -23.98 -12.55
CA ALA A 133 -22.22 -23.03 -12.66
C ALA A 133 -22.35 -22.17 -13.94
N ALA A 134 -22.63 -22.80 -15.07
CA ALA A 134 -22.82 -22.11 -16.35
C ALA A 134 -24.08 -21.21 -16.38
N GLU A 135 -25.14 -21.56 -15.65
CA GLU A 135 -26.29 -20.65 -15.47
C GLU A 135 -25.90 -19.42 -14.64
N VAL A 136 -25.20 -19.60 -13.52
CA VAL A 136 -24.72 -18.48 -12.69
C VAL A 136 -23.79 -17.57 -13.47
N GLU A 137 -22.84 -18.13 -14.23
CA GLU A 137 -21.90 -17.35 -15.05
C GLU A 137 -22.63 -16.50 -16.10
N ARG A 138 -23.66 -17.04 -16.76
CA ARG A 138 -24.50 -16.26 -17.70
C ARG A 138 -25.28 -15.14 -17.02
N ILE A 139 -25.83 -15.38 -15.83
CA ILE A 139 -26.54 -14.37 -15.05
C ILE A 139 -25.57 -13.25 -14.65
N LEU A 140 -24.38 -13.61 -14.18
CA LEU A 140 -23.34 -12.65 -13.80
C LEU A 140 -22.88 -11.82 -15.00
N GLU A 141 -22.59 -12.46 -16.14
CA GLU A 141 -22.19 -11.76 -17.37
C GLU A 141 -23.26 -10.74 -17.80
N SER A 142 -24.53 -11.17 -17.87
CA SER A 142 -25.63 -10.27 -18.25
C SER A 142 -25.76 -9.08 -17.30
N TRP A 143 -25.60 -9.30 -16.00
CA TRP A 143 -25.66 -8.23 -15.01
C TRP A 143 -24.47 -7.27 -15.15
N CYS A 144 -23.26 -7.79 -15.43
CA CYS A 144 -22.08 -6.96 -15.64
C CYS A 144 -22.20 -6.11 -16.93
N ASP A 145 -22.77 -6.69 -17.99
CA ASP A 145 -23.03 -5.97 -19.23
C ASP A 145 -23.99 -4.80 -18.99
N ASN A 146 -25.05 -5.00 -18.20
CA ASN A 146 -25.94 -3.91 -17.78
C ASN A 146 -25.19 -2.85 -16.96
N LEU A 147 -24.37 -3.28 -15.98
CA LEU A 147 -23.59 -2.37 -15.14
C LEU A 147 -22.64 -1.49 -15.96
N LEU A 148 -21.98 -2.05 -16.97
CA LEU A 148 -21.08 -1.33 -17.88
C LEU A 148 -21.80 -0.23 -18.70
N GLN A 149 -23.11 -0.37 -18.93
CA GLN A 149 -23.91 0.67 -19.60
C GLN A 149 -24.32 1.82 -18.68
N ILE A 150 -24.19 1.67 -17.35
CA ILE A 150 -24.56 2.72 -16.40
C ILE A 150 -23.42 3.74 -16.31
N ASN A 151 -23.73 5.00 -16.65
CA ASN A 151 -22.79 6.09 -16.50
C ASN A 151 -22.94 6.76 -15.13
N PHE A 152 -21.97 6.54 -14.25
CA PHE A 152 -21.90 7.22 -12.95
C PHE A 152 -21.04 8.48 -13.05
N GLU A 153 -21.45 9.59 -12.45
CA GLU A 153 -20.62 10.82 -12.41
C GLU A 153 -19.63 10.83 -11.24
N ASP A 154 -19.96 10.16 -10.14
CA ASP A 154 -19.16 10.13 -8.91
C ASP A 154 -17.89 9.26 -9.09
N PRO A 155 -16.67 9.82 -8.92
CA PRO A 155 -15.43 9.08 -9.06
C PRO A 155 -15.30 7.90 -8.09
N LEU A 156 -15.89 8.00 -6.89
CA LEU A 156 -15.83 6.93 -5.89
C LEU A 156 -16.73 5.75 -6.29
N ILE A 157 -17.89 6.05 -6.88
CA ILE A 157 -18.78 5.02 -7.44
C ILE A 157 -18.09 4.34 -8.63
N ARG A 158 -17.52 5.12 -9.56
CA ARG A 158 -16.72 4.58 -10.66
C ARG A 158 -15.60 3.66 -10.16
N LYS A 159 -14.93 4.04 -9.07
CA LYS A 159 -13.87 3.23 -8.45
C LYS A 159 -14.40 1.89 -7.98
N ARG A 160 -15.51 1.88 -7.22
CA ARG A 160 -16.13 0.63 -6.73
C ARG A 160 -16.66 -0.23 -7.88
N THR A 161 -17.25 0.38 -8.91
CA THR A 161 -17.69 -0.32 -10.13
C THR A 161 -16.53 -1.02 -10.80
N LEU A 162 -15.42 -0.30 -10.99
CA LEU A 162 -14.23 -0.87 -11.60
C LEU A 162 -13.67 -2.07 -10.81
N GLN A 163 -13.49 -1.91 -9.50
CA GLN A 163 -12.98 -2.98 -8.62
C GLN A 163 -13.87 -4.23 -8.70
N LEU A 164 -15.19 -4.04 -8.72
CA LEU A 164 -16.14 -5.15 -8.81
C LEU A 164 -16.06 -5.85 -10.17
N LEU A 165 -16.02 -5.10 -11.27
CA LEU A 165 -15.89 -5.64 -12.63
C LEU A 165 -14.61 -6.46 -12.80
N VAL A 166 -13.48 -5.96 -12.28
CA VAL A 166 -12.20 -6.67 -12.33
C VAL A 166 -12.23 -7.91 -11.44
N TYR A 167 -12.84 -7.83 -10.25
CA TYR A 167 -13.00 -9.01 -9.40
C TYR A 167 -13.81 -10.10 -10.10
N LEU A 168 -14.92 -9.76 -10.75
CA LEU A 168 -15.71 -10.68 -11.56
C LEU A 168 -14.91 -11.28 -12.71
N SER A 169 -14.21 -10.43 -13.47
CA SER A 169 -13.38 -10.85 -14.61
C SER A 169 -12.27 -11.80 -14.19
N THR A 170 -11.64 -11.58 -13.03
CA THR A 170 -10.51 -12.39 -12.55
C THR A 170 -10.94 -13.60 -11.70
N SER A 171 -12.24 -13.79 -11.46
CA SER A 171 -12.74 -14.88 -10.61
C SER A 171 -13.86 -15.69 -11.27
N ALA A 172 -15.10 -15.23 -11.18
CA ALA A 172 -16.27 -15.97 -11.65
C ALA A 172 -16.33 -16.07 -13.19
N LEU A 173 -15.87 -15.02 -13.90
CA LEU A 173 -15.91 -14.91 -15.36
C LEU A 173 -14.51 -15.00 -16.00
N ASN A 174 -13.58 -15.69 -15.34
CA ASN A 174 -12.18 -15.77 -15.77
C ASN A 174 -11.95 -16.47 -17.12
N ASN A 175 -12.93 -17.20 -17.63
CA ASN A 175 -12.87 -17.80 -18.97
C ASN A 175 -13.52 -16.94 -20.06
N ASN A 176 -14.16 -15.82 -19.70
CA ASN A 176 -14.87 -14.96 -20.63
C ASN A 176 -13.95 -13.84 -21.14
N VAL A 177 -13.27 -14.11 -22.24
CA VAL A 177 -12.34 -13.15 -22.88
C VAL A 177 -13.07 -11.90 -23.35
N GLY A 178 -14.29 -12.03 -23.87
CA GLY A 178 -15.07 -10.89 -24.36
C GLY A 178 -15.40 -9.91 -23.23
N PHE A 179 -15.80 -10.43 -22.07
CA PHE A 179 -16.03 -9.61 -20.88
C PHE A 179 -14.75 -8.95 -20.38
N MET A 180 -13.64 -9.71 -20.29
CA MET A 180 -12.34 -9.15 -19.87
C MET A 180 -11.92 -7.96 -20.75
N MET A 181 -12.09 -8.07 -22.08
CA MET A 181 -11.74 -6.98 -23.00
C MET A 181 -12.61 -5.73 -22.77
N LYS A 182 -13.91 -5.88 -22.50
CA LYS A 182 -14.79 -4.76 -22.12
C LYS A 182 -14.31 -4.09 -20.83
N VAL A 183 -13.87 -4.87 -19.83
CA VAL A 183 -13.33 -4.34 -18.57
C VAL A 183 -12.01 -3.61 -18.80
N LEU A 184 -11.10 -4.17 -19.63
CA LEU A 184 -9.86 -3.51 -20.01
C LEU A 184 -10.10 -2.15 -20.68
N GLU A 185 -11.00 -2.12 -21.67
CA GLU A 185 -11.40 -0.89 -22.35
C GLU A 185 -11.97 0.14 -21.36
N HIS A 186 -12.84 -0.30 -20.45
CA HIS A 186 -13.40 0.56 -19.41
C HIS A 186 -12.32 1.17 -18.51
N ILE A 187 -11.28 0.42 -18.14
CA ILE A 187 -10.17 0.98 -17.34
C ILE A 187 -9.41 2.06 -18.10
N LEU A 188 -9.15 1.82 -19.39
CA LEU A 188 -8.32 2.70 -20.20
C LEU A 188 -9.05 3.98 -20.65
N LEU A 189 -10.39 3.98 -20.70
CA LEU A 189 -11.15 5.07 -21.32
C LEU A 189 -12.01 5.92 -20.36
N THR A 190 -12.21 5.54 -19.09
CA THR A 190 -13.31 6.11 -18.27
C THR A 190 -12.88 7.20 -17.28
N TRP A 191 -11.72 7.84 -17.47
CA TRP A 191 -11.23 8.82 -16.50
C TRP A 191 -11.91 10.19 -16.64
N PRO A 192 -12.49 10.73 -15.55
CA PRO A 192 -12.97 12.12 -15.54
C PRO A 192 -11.81 13.11 -15.75
N ALA A 193 -12.11 14.24 -16.38
CA ALA A 193 -11.18 15.37 -16.44
C ALA A 193 -11.01 16.00 -15.05
N LEU A 194 -9.81 16.53 -14.78
CA LEU A 194 -9.53 17.32 -13.57
C LEU A 194 -10.02 18.76 -13.77
N GLU A 195 -10.64 19.32 -12.73
CA GLU A 195 -11.20 20.68 -12.74
C GLU A 195 -10.60 21.50 -11.60
N PRO A 196 -9.74 22.51 -11.88
CA PRO A 196 -8.94 23.19 -10.85
C PRO A 196 -9.73 23.73 -9.65
N GLU A 197 -10.99 24.11 -9.87
CA GLU A 197 -11.88 24.71 -8.87
C GLU A 197 -12.44 23.68 -7.85
N HIS A 198 -12.34 22.38 -8.14
CA HIS A 198 -12.97 21.33 -7.34
C HIS A 198 -11.95 20.38 -6.72
N ARG A 199 -11.25 20.83 -5.68
CA ARG A 199 -10.18 20.08 -5.00
C ARG A 199 -10.62 18.69 -4.53
N ALA A 200 -11.71 18.59 -3.77
CA ALA A 200 -12.18 17.32 -3.20
C ALA A 200 -12.56 16.30 -4.29
N PHE A 201 -13.17 16.77 -5.38
CA PHE A 201 -13.48 15.96 -6.55
C PHE A 201 -12.19 15.48 -7.25
N ASN A 202 -11.23 16.38 -7.50
CA ASN A 202 -9.95 16.03 -8.12
C ASN A 202 -9.15 15.01 -7.31
N ASP A 203 -9.19 15.09 -5.98
CA ASP A 203 -8.53 14.13 -5.13
C ASP A 203 -9.17 12.73 -5.25
N ALA A 204 -10.50 12.65 -5.38
CA ALA A 204 -11.21 11.40 -5.68
C ALA A 204 -10.92 10.88 -7.10
N VAL A 205 -10.75 11.76 -8.09
CA VAL A 205 -10.33 11.36 -9.45
C VAL A 205 -8.92 10.78 -9.45
N LYS A 206 -7.98 11.39 -8.71
CA LYS A 206 -6.61 10.85 -8.57
C LYS A 206 -6.61 9.49 -7.86
N ASP A 207 -7.46 9.31 -6.86
CA ASP A 207 -7.64 8.03 -6.18
C ASP A 207 -8.18 6.96 -7.15
N LEU A 208 -9.20 7.29 -7.94
CA LEU A 208 -9.72 6.43 -9.02
C LEU A 208 -8.63 6.06 -10.04
N GLN A 209 -7.82 7.03 -10.48
CA GLN A 209 -6.71 6.78 -11.42
C GLN A 209 -5.66 5.85 -10.80
N GLY A 210 -5.31 6.04 -9.53
CA GLY A 210 -4.40 5.17 -8.80
C GLY A 210 -4.91 3.73 -8.71
N GLU A 211 -6.19 3.57 -8.35
CA GLU A 211 -6.84 2.27 -8.26
C GLU A 211 -6.94 1.58 -9.64
N SER A 212 -7.22 2.36 -10.69
CA SER A 212 -7.27 1.84 -12.06
C SER A 212 -5.96 1.16 -12.47
N MET A 213 -4.82 1.70 -12.04
CA MET A 213 -3.51 1.07 -12.30
C MET A 213 -3.33 -0.24 -11.54
N ILE A 214 -3.83 -0.30 -10.30
CA ILE A 214 -3.77 -1.54 -9.48
C ILE A 214 -4.62 -2.63 -10.14
N GLU A 215 -5.83 -2.29 -10.58
CA GLU A 215 -6.72 -3.25 -11.23
C GLU A 215 -6.24 -3.68 -12.62
N LEU A 216 -5.55 -2.82 -13.39
CA LEU A 216 -4.84 -3.23 -14.62
C LEU A 216 -3.79 -4.31 -14.32
N GLN A 217 -2.97 -4.09 -13.28
CA GLN A 217 -1.93 -5.04 -12.89
C GLN A 217 -2.54 -6.36 -12.42
N ARG A 218 -3.67 -6.32 -11.73
CA ARG A 218 -4.42 -7.52 -11.33
C ARG A 218 -4.96 -8.29 -12.54
N LEU A 219 -5.54 -7.61 -13.54
CA LEU A 219 -5.94 -8.24 -14.80
C LEU A 219 -4.75 -8.89 -15.50
N ALA A 220 -3.61 -8.19 -15.60
CA ALA A 220 -2.40 -8.74 -16.20
C ALA A 220 -1.86 -9.97 -15.46
N ALA A 221 -1.95 -9.99 -14.13
CA ALA A 221 -1.49 -11.12 -13.34
C ALA A 221 -2.36 -12.38 -13.53
N GLU A 222 -3.69 -12.22 -13.56
CA GLU A 222 -4.64 -13.34 -13.57
C GLU A 222 -5.08 -13.77 -14.98
N MET A 223 -4.99 -12.89 -15.99
CA MET A 223 -5.49 -13.12 -17.36
C MET A 223 -4.43 -12.87 -18.45
N SER A 224 -3.16 -13.04 -18.10
CA SER A 224 -2.00 -12.77 -18.95
C SER A 224 -2.05 -13.42 -20.34
N ASP A 225 -2.49 -14.68 -20.45
CA ASP A 225 -2.52 -15.38 -21.75
C ASP A 225 -3.52 -14.76 -22.73
N HIS A 226 -4.68 -14.34 -22.22
CA HIS A 226 -5.67 -13.64 -23.04
C HIS A 226 -5.19 -12.27 -23.47
N LEU A 227 -4.53 -11.54 -22.57
CA LEU A 227 -3.95 -10.23 -22.87
C LEU A 227 -2.75 -10.33 -23.83
N LEU A 228 -1.97 -11.42 -23.76
CA LEU A 228 -0.84 -11.62 -24.65
C LEU A 228 -1.30 -11.77 -26.11
N ALA A 229 -2.47 -12.36 -26.36
CA ALA A 229 -3.02 -12.52 -27.71
C ALA A 229 -3.28 -11.18 -28.42
N VAL A 230 -3.42 -10.09 -27.67
CA VAL A 230 -3.64 -8.72 -28.18
C VAL A 230 -2.54 -7.75 -27.74
N TYR A 231 -1.38 -8.27 -27.32
CA TYR A 231 -0.32 -7.49 -26.67
C TYR A 231 0.12 -6.30 -27.51
N ASP A 232 0.40 -6.49 -28.80
CA ASP A 232 0.96 -5.45 -29.66
C ASP A 232 0.02 -4.23 -29.76
N GLN A 233 -1.31 -4.45 -29.79
CA GLN A 233 -2.30 -3.37 -29.80
C GLN A 233 -2.33 -2.62 -28.46
N ILE A 234 -2.21 -3.36 -27.35
CA ILE A 234 -2.16 -2.77 -26.01
C ILE A 234 -0.88 -1.95 -25.86
N GLU A 235 0.26 -2.50 -26.28
CA GLU A 235 1.57 -1.85 -26.20
C GLU A 235 1.60 -0.56 -27.03
N GLU A 236 1.11 -0.59 -28.27
CA GLU A 236 1.00 0.60 -29.12
C GLU A 236 0.20 1.69 -28.41
N ARG A 237 -0.98 1.35 -27.88
CA ARG A 237 -1.84 2.30 -27.19
C ARG A 237 -1.20 2.86 -25.91
N VAL A 238 -0.54 2.02 -25.13
CA VAL A 238 0.18 2.45 -23.93
C VAL A 238 1.34 3.39 -24.29
N ASN A 239 2.08 3.08 -25.35
CA ASN A 239 3.18 3.90 -25.82
C ASN A 239 2.69 5.26 -26.34
N GLU A 240 1.56 5.33 -27.05
CA GLU A 240 0.91 6.59 -27.40
C GLU A 240 0.55 7.43 -26.16
N MET A 241 -0.04 6.79 -25.14
CA MET A 241 -0.41 7.47 -23.90
C MET A 241 0.81 8.02 -23.15
N ILE A 242 1.91 7.26 -23.08
CA ILE A 242 3.17 7.70 -22.47
C ILE A 242 3.79 8.85 -23.30
N ALA A 243 3.84 8.71 -24.63
CA ALA A 243 4.40 9.71 -25.53
C ALA A 243 3.63 11.04 -25.54
N SER A 244 2.34 11.02 -25.20
CA SER A 244 1.51 12.23 -25.09
C SER A 244 1.99 13.22 -24.02
N GLY A 245 2.77 12.76 -23.04
CA GLY A 245 3.21 13.58 -21.89
C GLY A 245 2.11 13.89 -20.87
N ALA A 246 0.89 13.35 -21.03
CA ALA A 246 -0.22 13.57 -20.10
C ALA A 246 -0.08 12.77 -18.78
N LEU A 247 0.82 11.79 -18.75
CA LEU A 247 1.05 10.91 -17.62
C LEU A 247 2.25 11.39 -16.79
N ASP A 248 2.11 11.37 -15.47
CA ASP A 248 3.26 11.50 -14.58
C ASP A 248 4.10 10.22 -14.59
N GLU A 249 5.33 10.32 -14.08
CA GLU A 249 6.29 9.23 -14.03
C GLU A 249 5.76 7.97 -13.31
N LYS A 250 4.96 8.14 -12.25
CA LYS A 250 4.38 7.01 -11.49
C LYS A 250 3.40 6.23 -12.36
N ARG A 251 2.57 6.93 -13.14
CA ARG A 251 1.63 6.32 -14.09
C ARG A 251 2.36 5.70 -15.27
N CYS A 252 3.38 6.37 -15.83
CA CYS A 252 4.22 5.79 -16.87
C CYS A 252 4.85 4.47 -16.43
N LEU A 253 5.39 4.41 -15.21
CA LEU A 253 5.92 3.18 -14.64
C LEU A 253 4.82 2.13 -14.47
N ALA A 254 3.65 2.50 -13.94
CA ALA A 254 2.55 1.56 -13.73
C ALA A 254 2.07 0.88 -15.04
N TYR A 255 2.02 1.62 -16.14
CA TYR A 255 1.72 1.07 -17.46
C TYR A 255 2.82 0.14 -17.99
N ARG A 256 4.09 0.51 -17.82
CA ARG A 256 5.21 -0.38 -18.17
C ARG A 256 5.18 -1.66 -17.33
N SER A 257 4.85 -1.56 -16.05
CA SER A 257 4.67 -2.71 -15.18
C SER A 257 3.50 -3.60 -15.57
N PHE A 258 2.40 -3.01 -16.05
CA PHE A 258 1.28 -3.75 -16.62
C PHE A 258 1.71 -4.55 -17.87
N LEU A 259 2.41 -3.93 -18.82
CA LEU A 259 2.95 -4.61 -19.99
C LEU A 259 3.95 -5.72 -19.61
N PHE A 260 4.83 -5.45 -18.66
CA PHE A 260 5.78 -6.42 -18.11
C PHE A 260 5.04 -7.65 -17.55
N LEU A 261 3.99 -7.44 -16.75
CA LEU A 261 3.23 -8.51 -16.12
C LEU A 261 2.56 -9.44 -17.15
N ILE A 262 2.02 -8.92 -18.24
CA ILE A 262 1.39 -9.73 -19.29
C ILE A 262 2.41 -10.77 -19.83
N ILE A 263 3.59 -10.30 -20.23
CA ILE A 263 4.65 -11.19 -20.74
C ILE A 263 5.14 -12.14 -19.64
N HIS A 264 5.39 -11.59 -18.45
CA HIS A 264 5.98 -12.33 -17.34
C HIS A 264 5.10 -13.48 -16.87
N ARG A 265 3.78 -13.27 -16.82
CA ARG A 265 2.81 -14.23 -16.28
C ARG A 265 2.24 -15.20 -17.32
N SER A 266 2.35 -14.89 -18.62
CA SER A 266 1.81 -15.76 -19.66
C SER A 266 2.40 -17.18 -19.62
N SER A 267 1.57 -18.20 -19.74
CA SER A 267 2.01 -19.60 -19.84
C SER A 267 2.44 -20.00 -21.27
N THR A 268 2.07 -19.21 -22.28
CA THR A 268 2.28 -19.54 -23.70
C THR A 268 3.70 -19.24 -24.22
N LEU A 269 4.47 -18.42 -23.50
CA LEU A 269 5.85 -18.10 -23.86
C LEU A 269 6.84 -18.98 -23.09
N ASP A 270 7.85 -19.50 -23.80
CA ASP A 270 8.97 -20.17 -23.14
C ASP A 270 9.85 -19.17 -22.36
N THR A 271 10.71 -19.72 -21.49
CA THR A 271 11.58 -18.92 -20.61
C THR A 271 12.55 -18.02 -21.40
N GLN A 272 13.07 -18.47 -22.54
CA GLN A 272 14.04 -17.68 -23.31
C GLN A 272 13.36 -16.49 -23.98
N ALA A 273 12.19 -16.70 -24.61
CA ALA A 273 11.38 -15.65 -25.19
C ALA A 273 10.94 -14.62 -24.14
N LYS A 274 10.55 -15.07 -22.95
CA LYS A 274 10.25 -14.19 -21.80
C LYS A 274 11.46 -13.33 -21.44
N VAL A 275 12.63 -13.94 -21.23
CA VAL A 275 13.84 -13.21 -20.83
C VAL A 275 14.20 -12.16 -21.88
N GLN A 276 14.14 -12.50 -23.17
CA GLN A 276 14.43 -11.56 -24.25
C GLN A 276 13.50 -10.35 -24.20
N LYS A 277 12.18 -10.54 -24.19
CA LYS A 277 11.22 -9.43 -24.19
C LYS A 277 11.27 -8.62 -22.89
N LEU A 278 11.37 -9.29 -21.74
CA LEU A 278 11.38 -8.63 -20.43
C LEU A 278 12.68 -7.85 -20.18
N SER A 279 13.78 -8.19 -20.88
CA SER A 279 15.03 -7.44 -20.79
C SER A 279 14.87 -5.97 -21.18
N GLU A 280 13.96 -5.65 -22.11
CA GLU A 280 13.68 -4.29 -22.56
C GLU A 280 13.15 -3.38 -21.42
N PHE A 281 12.54 -3.98 -20.39
CA PHE A 281 12.07 -3.27 -19.20
C PHE A 281 13.12 -3.18 -18.11
N VAL A 282 13.91 -4.25 -17.92
CA VAL A 282 14.82 -4.40 -16.78
C VAL A 282 16.21 -3.80 -17.05
N GLU A 283 16.73 -3.92 -18.28
CA GLU A 283 18.05 -3.39 -18.62
C GLU A 283 18.17 -1.86 -18.43
N PRO A 284 17.16 -1.04 -18.78
CA PRO A 284 17.18 0.38 -18.44
C PRO A 284 17.31 0.64 -16.92
N VAL A 285 16.67 -0.20 -16.10
CA VAL A 285 16.75 -0.07 -14.63
C VAL A 285 18.14 -0.44 -14.14
N LYS A 286 18.73 -1.53 -14.65
CA LYS A 286 20.12 -1.90 -14.33
C LYS A 286 21.11 -0.83 -14.77
N ALA A 287 20.90 -0.22 -15.93
CA ALA A 287 21.74 0.86 -16.43
C ALA A 287 21.70 2.09 -15.52
N LEU A 288 20.54 2.43 -14.94
CA LEU A 288 20.44 3.52 -13.95
C LEU A 288 21.30 3.24 -12.71
N TRP A 289 21.33 2.00 -12.21
CA TRP A 289 22.23 1.62 -11.10
C TRP A 289 23.71 1.76 -11.44
N GLN A 290 24.10 1.53 -12.69
CA GLN A 290 25.48 1.68 -13.15
C GLN A 290 25.87 3.14 -13.46
N GLY A 291 24.90 4.06 -13.42
CA GLY A 291 25.08 5.47 -13.68
C GLY A 291 26.06 6.15 -12.73
N GLU A 292 26.64 7.26 -13.17
CA GLU A 292 27.55 8.07 -12.34
C GLU A 292 26.84 8.69 -11.14
N GLU A 293 25.55 9.01 -11.27
CA GLU A 293 24.75 9.60 -10.18
C GLU A 293 24.62 8.65 -8.99
N VAL A 294 24.35 7.36 -9.23
CA VAL A 294 24.29 6.35 -8.17
C VAL A 294 25.66 6.19 -7.51
N ARG A 295 26.72 6.01 -8.30
CA ARG A 295 28.10 5.91 -7.81
C ARG A 295 28.51 7.13 -6.96
N ALA A 296 28.13 8.33 -7.38
CA ALA A 296 28.35 9.55 -6.62
C ALA A 296 27.54 9.52 -5.31
N THR A 297 26.26 9.16 -5.36
CA THR A 297 25.37 9.11 -4.19
C THR A 297 25.89 8.15 -3.12
N VAL A 298 26.31 6.94 -3.50
CA VAL A 298 26.72 5.90 -2.55
C VAL A 298 28.15 6.06 -2.04
N SER A 299 28.93 7.01 -2.59
CA SER A 299 30.34 7.21 -2.23
C SER A 299 30.57 7.66 -0.78
N SER A 300 29.65 8.46 -0.21
CA SER A 300 29.71 8.88 1.19
C SER A 300 28.35 9.44 1.65
N TYR A 301 28.16 9.55 2.96
CA TYR A 301 26.96 10.14 3.54
C TYR A 301 26.74 11.60 3.10
N HIS A 302 27.84 12.35 2.94
CA HIS A 302 27.78 13.73 2.46
C HIS A 302 27.29 13.79 1.00
N SER A 303 27.80 12.91 0.13
CA SER A 303 27.34 12.83 -1.26
C SER A 303 25.86 12.44 -1.35
N PHE A 304 25.41 11.51 -0.50
CA PHE A 304 23.99 11.16 -0.37
C PHE A 304 23.13 12.37 -0.02
N CYS A 305 23.54 13.16 0.98
CA CYS A 305 22.84 14.38 1.37
C CYS A 305 22.81 15.41 0.22
N GLN A 306 23.89 15.56 -0.54
CA GLN A 306 23.95 16.48 -1.69
C GLN A 306 23.04 16.06 -2.84
N VAL A 307 23.02 14.77 -3.20
CA VAL A 307 22.16 14.26 -4.28
C VAL A 307 20.70 14.41 -3.91
N LEU A 308 20.34 14.20 -2.65
CA LEU A 308 18.98 14.40 -2.15
C LEU A 308 18.65 15.84 -1.75
N ALA A 309 19.58 16.81 -1.87
CA ALA A 309 19.43 18.19 -1.40
C ALA A 309 19.13 18.33 0.12
N LEU A 310 19.48 17.33 0.93
CA LEU A 310 19.39 17.39 2.39
C LEU A 310 20.40 18.36 3.00
N ASP A 311 21.54 18.57 2.33
CA ASP A 311 22.53 19.59 2.71
C ASP A 311 21.97 21.02 2.54
N LYS A 312 21.19 21.25 1.49
CA LYS A 312 20.46 22.51 1.26
C LYS A 312 19.36 22.69 2.31
N ALA A 313 18.64 21.61 2.62
CA ALA A 313 17.64 21.63 3.69
C ALA A 313 18.24 22.01 5.04
N GLN A 314 19.39 21.43 5.40
CA GLN A 314 20.16 21.81 6.59
C GLN A 314 20.47 23.31 6.61
N ARG A 315 21.02 23.84 5.52
CA ARG A 315 21.36 25.27 5.40
C ARG A 315 20.14 26.18 5.51
N TYR A 316 19.02 25.80 4.90
CA TYR A 316 17.77 26.55 4.99
C TYR A 316 17.23 26.57 6.44
N ILE A 317 17.17 25.40 7.07
CA ILE A 317 16.74 25.23 8.47
C ILE A 317 17.59 26.09 9.41
N ALA A 318 18.92 26.07 9.23
CA ALA A 318 19.86 26.87 10.01
C ALA A 318 19.64 28.37 9.80
N SER A 319 19.57 28.83 8.53
CA SER A 319 19.45 30.26 8.22
C SER A 319 18.14 30.89 8.69
N ARG A 320 17.05 30.11 8.70
CA ARG A 320 15.74 30.54 9.20
C ARG A 320 15.53 30.25 10.68
N LYS A 321 16.56 29.72 11.36
CA LYS A 321 16.55 29.39 12.80
C LYS A 321 15.29 28.64 13.23
N VAL A 322 14.93 27.59 12.49
CA VAL A 322 13.65 26.88 12.66
C VAL A 322 13.42 26.34 14.10
N HIS A 323 14.49 26.10 14.86
CA HIS A 323 14.44 25.73 16.27
C HIS A 323 13.82 26.79 17.20
N GLU A 324 13.86 28.07 16.82
CA GLU A 324 13.27 29.19 17.58
C GLU A 324 11.76 29.36 17.27
N LEU A 325 11.22 28.67 16.27
CA LEU A 325 9.82 28.79 15.87
C LEU A 325 8.90 27.94 16.76
N ALA A 326 7.90 28.58 17.36
CA ALA A 326 6.90 27.91 18.19
C ALA A 326 5.99 26.98 17.36
N ASP A 327 5.35 27.50 16.32
CA ASP A 327 4.44 26.73 15.44
C ASP A 327 4.91 26.70 13.98
N TRP A 328 5.42 25.55 13.56
CA TRP A 328 5.84 25.29 12.19
C TRP A 328 4.68 25.24 11.20
N GLY A 329 3.48 24.89 11.67
CA GLY A 329 2.28 24.82 10.86
C GLY A 329 1.68 26.19 10.54
N ALA A 330 2.01 27.22 11.32
CA ALA A 330 1.62 28.60 11.08
C ALA A 330 2.70 29.44 10.36
N SER A 331 3.92 28.89 10.24
CA SER A 331 5.05 29.58 9.62
C SER A 331 5.13 29.27 8.12
N GLU A 332 4.76 30.22 7.27
CA GLU A 332 4.82 30.05 5.80
C GLU A 332 6.25 29.92 5.28
N LEU A 333 6.42 29.13 4.21
CA LEU A 333 7.67 29.05 3.47
C LEU A 333 7.80 30.25 2.55
N ASP A 334 9.01 30.80 2.48
CA ASP A 334 9.38 31.74 1.43
C ASP A 334 9.60 31.01 0.09
N ALA A 335 9.90 31.78 -0.96
CA ALA A 335 10.14 31.24 -2.29
C ALA A 335 11.33 30.24 -2.33
N GLU A 336 12.34 30.44 -1.48
CA GLU A 336 13.48 29.53 -1.36
C GLU A 336 13.05 28.18 -0.76
N GLY A 337 12.22 28.20 0.29
CA GLY A 337 11.65 27.01 0.92
C GLY A 337 10.75 26.21 -0.01
N LEU A 338 9.88 26.88 -0.78
CA LEU A 338 9.01 26.23 -1.77
C LEU A 338 9.81 25.62 -2.94
N ALA A 339 10.85 26.32 -3.39
CA ALA A 339 11.77 25.80 -4.42
C ALA A 339 12.54 24.58 -3.90
N LEU A 340 13.01 24.63 -2.65
CA LEU A 340 13.68 23.51 -2.00
C LEU A 340 12.76 22.28 -1.88
N GLN A 341 11.51 22.45 -1.45
CA GLN A 341 10.53 21.34 -1.40
C GLN A 341 10.40 20.67 -2.77
N SER A 342 10.26 21.47 -3.83
CA SER A 342 10.14 20.97 -5.20
C SER A 342 11.42 20.26 -5.65
N GLU A 343 12.59 20.78 -5.26
CA GLU A 343 13.89 20.17 -5.55
C GLU A 343 14.07 18.81 -4.85
N LEU A 344 13.70 18.71 -3.57
CA LEU A 344 13.71 17.44 -2.82
C LEU A 344 12.84 16.37 -3.52
N GLU A 345 11.59 16.73 -3.87
CA GLU A 345 10.65 15.83 -4.53
C GLU A 345 11.14 15.40 -5.92
N ASN A 346 11.79 16.29 -6.68
CA ASN A 346 12.29 15.98 -8.02
C ASN A 346 13.56 15.13 -8.01
N ARG A 347 14.50 15.38 -7.08
CA ARG A 347 15.69 14.54 -6.91
C ARG A 347 15.34 13.12 -6.48
N LEU A 348 14.33 12.98 -5.63
CA LEU A 348 13.84 11.67 -5.20
C LEU A 348 13.31 10.82 -6.36
N LYS A 349 12.71 11.45 -7.38
CA LYS A 349 12.20 10.79 -8.58
C LYS A 349 13.30 10.22 -9.48
N ALA A 350 14.48 10.84 -9.49
CA ALA A 350 15.62 10.39 -10.30
C ALA A 350 16.25 9.08 -9.80
N LEU A 351 16.02 8.72 -8.53
CA LEU A 351 16.57 7.50 -7.96
C LEU A 351 16.04 6.23 -8.64
N PRO A 352 16.87 5.20 -8.86
CA PRO A 352 16.45 3.96 -9.51
C PRO A 352 15.50 3.09 -8.64
N LEU A 353 15.25 3.50 -7.39
CA LEU A 353 14.54 2.70 -6.38
C LEU A 353 13.11 2.34 -6.79
N ARG A 354 12.34 3.27 -7.37
CA ARG A 354 10.92 3.03 -7.68
C ARG A 354 10.75 1.96 -8.76
N ALA A 355 11.47 2.10 -9.85
CA ALA A 355 11.43 1.14 -10.96
C ALA A 355 11.97 -0.22 -10.52
N THR A 356 13.07 -0.23 -9.76
CA THR A 356 13.65 -1.46 -9.18
C THR A 356 12.63 -2.19 -8.32
N LYS A 357 12.04 -1.51 -7.32
CA LYS A 357 10.98 -2.11 -6.48
C LYS A 357 9.87 -2.70 -7.33
N SER A 358 9.38 -1.96 -8.31
CA SER A 358 8.23 -2.39 -9.12
C SER A 358 8.52 -3.66 -9.91
N PHE A 359 9.58 -3.68 -10.73
CA PHE A 359 9.87 -4.84 -11.57
C PHE A 359 10.36 -6.04 -10.77
N LEU A 360 11.13 -5.82 -9.69
CA LEU A 360 11.58 -6.93 -8.84
C LEU A 360 10.42 -7.56 -8.07
N ALA A 361 9.48 -6.76 -7.55
CA ALA A 361 8.27 -7.28 -6.90
C ALA A 361 7.47 -8.18 -7.83
N PHE A 362 7.18 -7.73 -9.06
CA PHE A 362 6.48 -8.55 -10.05
C PHE A 362 7.27 -9.78 -10.50
N SER A 363 8.60 -9.72 -10.42
CA SER A 363 9.47 -10.86 -10.72
C SER A 363 9.40 -11.97 -9.67
N VAL A 364 8.87 -11.73 -8.45
CA VAL A 364 8.91 -12.73 -7.36
C VAL A 364 7.57 -12.98 -6.67
N GLU A 365 6.62 -12.06 -6.79
CA GLU A 365 5.34 -12.13 -6.06
C GLU A 365 4.45 -13.28 -6.55
N ARG A 366 3.92 -14.11 -5.64
CA ARG A 366 2.96 -15.20 -5.94
C ARG A 366 3.45 -16.14 -7.05
N LEU A 367 4.75 -16.44 -7.08
CA LEU A 367 5.33 -17.40 -8.02
C LEU A 367 5.72 -18.69 -7.31
N ASP A 368 5.50 -19.80 -8.01
CA ASP A 368 6.12 -21.07 -7.68
C ASP A 368 7.58 -21.06 -8.19
N LYS A 369 8.52 -21.52 -7.35
CA LYS A 369 9.97 -21.54 -7.67
C LYS A 369 10.30 -22.42 -8.88
N SER A 370 9.45 -23.41 -9.19
CA SER A 370 9.61 -24.29 -10.36
C SER A 370 9.01 -23.71 -11.65
N SER A 371 8.27 -22.59 -11.55
CA SER A 371 7.55 -22.02 -12.69
C SER A 371 8.51 -21.41 -13.73
N PRO A 372 8.16 -21.46 -15.04
CA PRO A 372 8.93 -20.77 -16.09
C PRO A 372 9.09 -19.26 -15.85
N ALA A 373 8.09 -18.63 -15.22
CA ALA A 373 8.11 -17.22 -14.85
C ALA A 373 9.17 -16.92 -13.77
N PHE A 374 9.30 -17.79 -12.75
CA PHE A 374 10.36 -17.65 -11.74
C PHE A 374 11.75 -17.86 -12.34
N HIS A 375 11.93 -18.86 -13.20
CA HIS A 375 13.22 -19.06 -13.91
C HIS A 375 13.58 -17.87 -14.81
N ALA A 376 12.60 -17.26 -15.48
CA ALA A 376 12.81 -16.03 -16.25
C ALA A 376 13.26 -14.88 -15.33
N SER A 377 12.62 -14.70 -14.18
CA SER A 377 13.04 -13.70 -13.17
C SER A 377 14.46 -13.93 -12.68
N TYR A 378 14.82 -15.18 -12.38
CA TYR A 378 16.15 -15.55 -11.95
C TYR A 378 17.19 -15.15 -13.02
N ALA A 379 16.94 -15.51 -14.29
CA ALA A 379 17.82 -15.15 -15.40
C ALA A 379 17.91 -13.64 -15.65
N LEU A 380 16.79 -12.93 -15.56
CA LEU A 380 16.72 -11.48 -15.75
C LEU A 380 17.56 -10.72 -14.74
N TRP A 381 17.49 -11.06 -13.45
CA TRP A 381 18.14 -10.27 -12.40
C TRP A 381 19.54 -10.74 -12.03
N ARG A 382 19.94 -11.96 -12.43
CA ARG A 382 21.26 -12.52 -12.11
C ARG A 382 22.39 -11.55 -12.44
N ASP A 383 22.37 -11.02 -13.65
CA ASP A 383 23.42 -10.13 -14.14
C ASP A 383 23.19 -8.73 -13.56
N GLY A 384 24.12 -8.28 -12.70
CA GLY A 384 24.03 -7.00 -11.98
C GLY A 384 23.48 -7.11 -10.55
N PHE A 385 22.98 -8.27 -10.13
CA PHE A 385 22.38 -8.49 -8.80
C PHE A 385 23.25 -7.98 -7.65
N SER A 386 24.53 -8.39 -7.62
CA SER A 386 25.47 -8.06 -6.54
C SER A 386 25.75 -6.55 -6.44
N ASN A 387 25.86 -5.88 -7.58
CA ASN A 387 26.16 -4.44 -7.63
C ASN A 387 24.95 -3.64 -7.13
N ILE A 388 23.75 -3.99 -7.62
CA ILE A 388 22.51 -3.38 -7.15
C ILE A 388 22.35 -3.59 -5.64
N LEU A 389 22.61 -4.80 -5.14
CA LEU A 389 22.52 -5.09 -3.72
C LEU A 389 23.50 -4.24 -2.90
N ALA A 390 24.77 -4.17 -3.31
CA ALA A 390 25.78 -3.38 -2.61
C ALA A 390 25.40 -1.90 -2.53
N ASP A 391 25.01 -1.29 -3.64
CA ASP A 391 24.60 0.12 -3.70
C ASP A 391 23.33 0.36 -2.87
N LEU A 392 22.37 -0.56 -2.93
CA LEU A 392 21.13 -0.51 -2.14
C LEU A 392 21.40 -0.54 -0.63
N LEU A 393 22.35 -1.35 -0.17
CA LEU A 393 22.73 -1.40 1.24
C LEU A 393 23.36 -0.08 1.71
N GLU A 394 24.11 0.63 0.85
CA GLU A 394 24.61 1.97 1.18
C GLU A 394 23.47 3.02 1.22
N TYR A 395 22.52 3.00 0.28
CA TYR A 395 21.32 3.84 0.36
C TYR A 395 20.57 3.63 1.68
N LEU A 396 20.41 2.37 2.10
CA LEU A 396 19.73 2.03 3.33
C LEU A 396 20.50 2.54 4.55
N ARG A 397 21.81 2.30 4.60
CA ARG A 397 22.69 2.75 5.68
C ARG A 397 22.66 4.27 5.83
N PHE A 398 22.78 5.02 4.73
CA PHE A 398 22.70 6.48 4.76
C PHE A 398 21.32 7.00 5.16
N SER A 399 20.26 6.31 4.73
CA SER A 399 18.90 6.66 5.15
C SER A 399 18.69 6.45 6.66
N HIS A 400 19.26 5.41 7.25
CA HIS A 400 19.25 5.20 8.71
C HIS A 400 20.10 6.26 9.43
N ALA A 401 21.33 6.47 8.97
CA ALA A 401 22.25 7.46 9.51
C ALA A 401 21.66 8.87 9.57
N THR A 402 20.73 9.21 8.66
CA THR A 402 20.01 10.50 8.68
C THR A 402 19.14 10.70 9.92
N HIS A 403 18.77 9.64 10.65
CA HIS A 403 18.02 9.78 11.90
C HIS A 403 18.89 10.14 13.09
N ASN A 404 20.21 9.94 13.00
CA ASN A 404 21.15 10.34 14.03
C ASN A 404 21.36 11.86 13.97
N PRO A 405 21.00 12.63 15.01
CA PRO A 405 21.17 14.08 15.02
C PRO A 405 22.63 14.53 14.83
N GLU A 406 23.60 13.71 15.22
CA GLU A 406 25.03 14.02 15.09
C GLU A 406 25.50 14.06 13.63
N ASN A 407 24.79 13.38 12.72
CA ASN A 407 25.10 13.38 11.30
C ASN A 407 24.61 14.66 10.58
N TRP A 408 23.82 15.50 11.24
CA TRP A 408 23.35 16.79 10.70
C TRP A 408 24.39 17.89 10.93
N VAL A 409 25.59 17.68 10.40
CA VAL A 409 26.75 18.56 10.59
C VAL A 409 26.58 19.96 9.98
N GLY A 410 25.62 20.15 9.07
CA GLY A 410 25.23 21.46 8.54
C GLY A 410 24.37 22.27 9.51
N LEU A 411 23.91 21.68 10.61
CA LEU A 411 23.21 22.37 11.69
C LEU A 411 24.18 22.65 12.87
N PRO A 412 24.08 23.85 13.49
CA PRO A 412 24.68 24.11 14.80
C PRO A 412 24.23 23.08 15.84
N VAL A 413 25.08 22.80 16.84
CA VAL A 413 24.85 21.74 17.84
C VAL A 413 23.52 21.95 18.57
N GLU A 414 23.23 23.19 18.94
CA GLU A 414 21.99 23.62 19.60
C GLU A 414 20.74 23.37 18.75
N MET A 415 20.88 23.30 17.42
CA MET A 415 19.77 23.07 16.49
C MET A 415 19.53 21.59 16.20
N ARG A 416 20.46 20.69 16.52
CA ARG A 416 20.34 19.26 16.17
C ARG A 416 19.14 18.57 16.82
N VAL A 417 18.65 19.09 17.96
CA VAL A 417 17.42 18.60 18.61
C VAL A 417 16.20 18.63 17.65
N VAL A 418 16.19 19.57 16.70
CA VAL A 418 15.13 19.72 15.69
C VAL A 418 15.01 18.50 14.77
N VAL A 419 16.10 17.76 14.55
CA VAL A 419 16.13 16.58 13.67
C VAL A 419 15.08 15.55 14.10
N SER A 420 14.95 15.33 15.42
CA SER A 420 13.95 14.42 15.99
C SER A 420 12.52 14.83 15.61
N ARG A 421 12.22 16.14 15.63
CA ARG A 421 10.91 16.70 15.25
C ARG A 421 10.67 16.60 13.74
N ILE A 422 11.68 16.87 12.91
CA ILE A 422 11.59 16.76 11.45
C ILE A 422 11.24 15.32 11.05
N LEU A 423 11.99 14.35 11.58
CA LEU A 423 11.90 12.95 11.17
C LEU A 423 10.85 12.14 11.93
N SER A 424 10.21 12.73 12.95
CA SER A 424 9.11 12.11 13.66
C SER A 424 7.93 11.87 12.73
N ASP A 425 7.45 10.62 12.68
CA ASP A 425 6.29 10.25 11.87
C ASP A 425 5.01 10.77 12.51
N ARG A 426 4.22 11.46 11.70
CA ARG A 426 2.86 11.87 12.08
C ARG A 426 1.89 10.82 11.60
N PHE A 427 1.16 10.22 12.54
CA PHE A 427 0.10 9.27 12.23
C PHE A 427 -1.15 9.57 13.04
N TRP A 428 -2.28 9.16 12.47
CA TRP A 428 -3.58 9.14 13.11
C TRP A 428 -3.82 7.76 13.72
N GLN A 429 -4.27 7.73 14.97
CA GLN A 429 -4.66 6.53 15.70
C GLN A 429 -6.06 6.72 16.28
N ALA A 430 -6.93 5.76 15.99
CA ALA A 430 -8.30 5.77 16.49
C ALA A 430 -8.29 5.74 18.02
N GLY A 431 -9.01 6.68 18.66
CA GLY A 431 -9.16 6.76 20.11
C GLY A 431 -8.11 7.64 20.80
N ILE A 432 -7.07 8.06 20.08
CA ILE A 432 -6.00 8.93 20.61
C ILE A 432 -5.92 10.24 19.81
N SER A 433 -5.97 10.16 18.49
CA SER A 433 -5.88 11.32 17.62
C SER A 433 -7.21 12.06 17.50
N GLU A 434 -7.15 13.39 17.45
CA GLU A 434 -8.32 14.25 17.29
C GLU A 434 -8.87 14.25 15.87
N GLY A 435 -10.20 14.23 15.78
CA GLY A 435 -10.93 14.25 14.52
C GLY A 435 -10.85 12.93 13.74
N SER A 436 -11.43 12.92 12.55
CA SER A 436 -11.37 11.76 11.66
C SER A 436 -9.98 11.58 11.03
N LYS A 437 -9.69 10.36 10.54
CA LYS A 437 -8.49 10.07 9.75
C LYS A 437 -8.36 11.01 8.55
N ASP A 438 -9.47 11.38 7.94
CA ASP A 438 -9.48 12.26 6.77
C ASP A 438 -9.19 13.71 7.10
N GLU A 439 -9.80 14.22 8.17
CA GLU A 439 -9.47 15.55 8.68
C GLU A 439 -7.98 15.65 8.99
N PHE A 440 -7.40 14.60 9.56
CA PHE A 440 -5.96 14.53 9.79
C PHE A 440 -5.15 14.68 8.48
N TYR A 441 -5.48 13.92 7.42
CA TYR A 441 -4.78 14.02 6.14
C TYR A 441 -5.05 15.34 5.40
N ALA A 442 -6.25 15.89 5.50
CA ALA A 442 -6.58 17.21 4.98
C ALA A 442 -5.71 18.28 5.65
N ARG A 443 -5.62 18.28 6.98
CA ARG A 443 -4.74 19.19 7.75
C ARG A 443 -3.27 19.05 7.37
N VAL A 444 -2.79 17.84 7.10
CA VAL A 444 -1.41 17.62 6.64
C VAL A 444 -1.20 18.24 5.26
N THR A 445 -2.17 18.08 4.35
CA THR A 445 -2.09 18.61 2.98
C THR A 445 -2.16 20.14 2.96
N ASP A 446 -3.00 20.73 3.81
CA ASP A 446 -3.15 22.19 3.91
C ASP A 446 -1.90 22.88 4.46
N LYS A 447 -1.05 22.15 5.19
CA LYS A 447 0.24 22.63 5.69
C LYS A 447 1.38 22.48 4.66
N LYS A 448 1.12 22.14 3.40
CA LYS A 448 2.18 21.89 2.40
C LYS A 448 3.10 23.10 2.21
N SER A 449 2.58 24.32 2.25
CA SER A 449 3.33 25.57 2.03
C SER A 449 3.99 26.15 3.29
N THR A 450 4.05 25.41 4.40
CA THR A 450 4.60 25.88 5.68
C THR A 450 5.88 25.13 6.06
N VAL A 451 6.57 25.58 7.11
CA VAL A 451 7.77 24.91 7.64
C VAL A 451 7.48 23.46 8.00
N GLU A 452 6.29 23.18 8.53
CA GLU A 452 5.81 21.80 8.78
C GLU A 452 5.69 21.00 7.49
N GLY A 453 5.24 21.62 6.40
CA GLY A 453 5.23 21.04 5.07
C GLY A 453 6.62 20.67 4.58
N LEU A 454 7.62 21.54 4.77
CA LEU A 454 9.02 21.26 4.40
C LEU A 454 9.58 20.10 5.21
N ALA A 455 9.35 20.08 6.53
CA ALA A 455 9.73 18.97 7.39
C ALA A 455 9.10 17.65 6.91
N SER A 456 7.83 17.69 6.49
CA SER A 456 7.14 16.54 5.91
C SER A 456 7.78 16.06 4.60
N THR A 457 8.22 16.96 3.72
CA THR A 457 8.94 16.61 2.48
C THR A 457 10.29 15.97 2.78
N ILE A 458 11.06 16.51 3.74
CA ILE A 458 12.35 15.94 4.17
C ILE A 458 12.15 14.53 4.73
N ARG A 459 11.26 14.37 5.72
CA ARG A 459 10.90 13.08 6.31
C ARG A 459 10.41 12.09 5.25
N GLY A 460 9.53 12.54 4.35
CA GLY A 460 8.98 11.74 3.27
C GLY A 460 10.07 11.22 2.32
N SER A 461 11.08 12.04 2.01
CA SER A 461 12.20 11.68 1.15
C SER A 461 13.07 10.60 1.77
N VAL A 462 13.48 10.77 3.04
CA VAL A 462 14.28 9.79 3.78
C VAL A 462 13.49 8.48 3.97
N ARG A 463 12.22 8.58 4.38
CA ARG A 463 11.34 7.41 4.52
C ARG A 463 11.17 6.64 3.22
N PHE A 464 11.01 7.35 2.09
CA PHE A 464 10.88 6.71 0.77
C PHE A 464 12.10 5.86 0.45
N VAL A 465 13.32 6.37 0.66
CA VAL A 465 14.56 5.61 0.43
C VAL A 465 14.59 4.36 1.30
N ARG A 466 14.39 4.50 2.61
CA ARG A 466 14.40 3.38 3.57
C ARG A 466 13.37 2.30 3.24
N GLU A 467 12.10 2.67 3.12
CA GLU A 467 11.00 1.70 2.94
C GLU A 467 11.04 1.05 1.56
N THR A 468 11.46 1.79 0.53
CA THR A 468 11.67 1.20 -0.80
C THR A 468 12.86 0.26 -0.80
N ALA A 469 13.94 0.58 -0.08
CA ALA A 469 15.06 -0.32 0.08
C ALA A 469 14.68 -1.60 0.82
N TYR A 470 13.90 -1.52 1.91
CA TYR A 470 13.35 -2.72 2.56
C TYR A 470 12.53 -3.58 1.60
N ALA A 471 11.67 -2.96 0.79
CA ALA A 471 10.89 -3.67 -0.22
C ALA A 471 11.79 -4.41 -1.22
N ILE A 472 12.84 -3.75 -1.71
CA ILE A 472 13.77 -4.33 -2.69
C ILE A 472 14.57 -5.46 -2.05
N VAL A 473 15.13 -5.27 -0.85
CA VAL A 473 15.86 -6.33 -0.13
C VAL A 473 14.97 -7.56 0.06
N TYR A 474 13.72 -7.37 0.49
CA TYR A 474 12.77 -8.47 0.58
C TYR A 474 12.55 -9.15 -0.78
N CYS A 475 12.30 -8.39 -1.86
CA CYS A 475 12.09 -9.00 -3.17
C CYS A 475 13.35 -9.71 -3.68
N MET A 476 14.55 -9.21 -3.36
CA MET A 476 15.82 -9.85 -3.71
C MET A 476 16.02 -11.15 -2.93
N SER A 477 15.64 -11.22 -1.65
CA SER A 477 15.74 -12.46 -0.87
C SER A 477 14.86 -13.59 -1.43
N ARG A 478 13.76 -13.24 -2.11
CA ARG A 478 12.88 -14.20 -2.81
C ARG A 478 13.53 -14.88 -4.02
N LEU A 479 14.65 -14.36 -4.54
CA LEU A 479 15.48 -15.01 -5.57
C LEU A 479 16.43 -16.08 -5.00
N ASP A 480 16.20 -16.45 -3.73
CA ASP A 480 16.72 -17.67 -3.11
C ASP A 480 18.26 -17.71 -3.09
N VAL A 481 18.88 -18.68 -3.78
CA VAL A 481 20.33 -18.86 -3.82
C VAL A 481 21.08 -17.64 -4.37
N GLN A 482 20.46 -16.77 -5.19
CA GLN A 482 21.14 -15.52 -5.61
C GLN A 482 21.41 -14.58 -4.44
N PHE A 483 20.53 -14.59 -3.44
CA PHE A 483 20.65 -13.74 -2.27
C PHE A 483 21.36 -14.48 -1.13
N TYR A 484 20.81 -15.60 -0.67
CA TYR A 484 21.34 -16.34 0.48
C TYR A 484 22.64 -17.09 0.17
N GLY A 485 22.91 -17.41 -1.09
CA GLY A 485 24.16 -18.03 -1.53
C GLY A 485 25.32 -17.04 -1.70
N PHE A 486 25.09 -15.73 -1.54
CA PHE A 486 26.16 -14.74 -1.63
C PHE A 486 27.05 -14.78 -0.38
N GLN A 487 28.24 -15.35 -0.52
CA GLN A 487 29.17 -15.50 0.59
C GLN A 487 29.53 -14.15 1.21
N GLY A 488 29.39 -14.05 2.53
CA GLY A 488 29.69 -12.84 3.28
C GLY A 488 28.63 -11.76 3.23
N LEU A 489 27.41 -12.02 2.70
CA LEU A 489 26.32 -11.03 2.68
C LEU A 489 25.83 -10.63 4.08
N SER A 490 25.81 -11.58 5.02
CA SER A 490 25.12 -11.40 6.29
C SER A 490 25.62 -10.19 7.08
N ARG A 491 26.95 -10.00 7.15
CA ARG A 491 27.55 -8.89 7.88
C ARG A 491 27.28 -7.50 7.25
N PRO A 492 27.51 -7.26 5.94
CA PRO A 492 27.10 -6.03 5.27
C PRO A 492 25.61 -5.72 5.44
N LEU A 493 24.75 -6.72 5.26
CA LEU A 493 23.30 -6.57 5.43
C LEU A 493 22.94 -6.18 6.86
N SER A 494 23.49 -6.87 7.86
CA SER A 494 23.28 -6.57 9.27
C SER A 494 23.76 -5.17 9.62
N THR A 495 24.91 -4.75 9.09
CA THR A 495 25.45 -3.41 9.30
C THR A 495 24.52 -2.34 8.73
N ALA A 496 24.05 -2.53 7.49
CA ALA A 496 23.13 -1.60 6.84
C ALA A 496 21.77 -1.50 7.54
N LEU A 497 21.30 -2.59 8.14
CA LEU A 497 20.01 -2.66 8.84
C LEU A 497 20.06 -2.12 10.27
N PHE A 498 21.20 -2.28 10.96
CA PHE A 498 21.23 -2.17 12.43
C PHE A 498 22.22 -1.16 12.99
N ALA A 499 23.22 -0.68 12.22
CA ALA A 499 24.25 0.20 12.77
C ALA A 499 23.70 1.52 13.34
N ASP A 500 22.69 2.11 12.69
CA ASP A 500 22.06 3.37 13.08
C ASP A 500 20.58 3.19 13.47
N CYS A 501 20.08 1.96 13.57
CA CYS A 501 18.64 1.74 13.75
C CYS A 501 18.13 2.27 15.10
N ILE A 502 18.98 2.35 16.13
CA ILE A 502 18.62 2.90 17.46
C ILE A 502 17.98 4.30 17.37
N TRP A 503 18.35 5.08 16.35
CA TRP A 503 17.86 6.43 16.08
C TRP A 503 16.51 6.47 15.36
N LEU A 504 16.06 5.35 14.80
CA LEU A 504 14.71 5.26 14.23
C LEU A 504 13.67 5.46 15.33
N SER A 505 12.54 6.08 14.96
CA SER A 505 11.41 6.16 15.89
C SER A 505 10.88 4.76 16.20
N THR A 506 10.24 4.59 17.35
CA THR A 506 9.65 3.30 17.76
C THR A 506 8.67 2.78 16.71
N HIS A 507 7.90 3.67 16.08
CA HIS A 507 7.01 3.31 14.97
C HIS A 507 7.78 2.75 13.75
N GLN A 508 8.92 3.33 13.41
CA GLN A 508 9.73 2.90 12.25
C GLN A 508 10.43 1.57 12.49
N GLN A 509 10.68 1.20 13.75
CA GLN A 509 11.26 -0.09 14.12
C GLN A 509 10.38 -1.27 13.70
N SER A 510 9.05 -1.15 13.77
CA SER A 510 8.15 -2.22 13.32
C SER A 510 8.40 -2.64 11.88
N ASN A 511 8.69 -1.69 10.99
CA ASN A 511 8.97 -1.97 9.58
C ASN A 511 10.30 -2.69 9.38
N LEU A 512 11.32 -2.34 10.17
CA LEU A 512 12.60 -3.05 10.19
C LEU A 512 12.43 -4.49 10.68
N LEU A 513 11.74 -4.69 11.81
CA LEU A 513 11.49 -6.03 12.38
C LEU A 513 10.69 -6.93 11.42
N ASN A 514 9.72 -6.37 10.70
CA ASN A 514 8.97 -7.11 9.68
C ASN A 514 9.88 -7.59 8.53
N LEU A 515 10.81 -6.76 8.06
CA LEU A 515 11.79 -7.19 7.06
C LEU A 515 12.66 -8.34 7.59
N VAL A 516 13.16 -8.23 8.82
CA VAL A 516 13.97 -9.27 9.45
C VAL A 516 13.20 -10.58 9.55
N ARG A 517 11.92 -10.52 9.97
CA ARG A 517 11.03 -11.69 10.00
C ARG A 517 10.99 -12.38 8.64
N TYR A 518 10.78 -11.65 7.56
CA TYR A 518 10.76 -12.23 6.23
C TYR A 518 12.12 -12.83 5.82
N LEU A 519 13.22 -12.15 6.13
CA LEU A 519 14.56 -12.65 5.82
C LEU A 519 14.88 -13.97 6.53
N VAL A 520 14.42 -14.11 7.79
CA VAL A 520 14.60 -15.34 8.58
C VAL A 520 13.65 -16.44 8.08
N ASP A 521 12.38 -16.13 7.86
CA ASP A 521 11.36 -17.08 7.42
C ASP A 521 11.68 -17.65 6.02
N ASP A 522 12.19 -16.82 5.11
CA ASP A 522 12.50 -17.21 3.73
C ASP A 522 13.93 -17.78 3.56
N CYS A 523 14.75 -17.81 4.62
CA CYS A 523 16.13 -18.34 4.56
C CYS A 523 16.15 -19.87 4.33
N PRO A 524 16.75 -20.36 3.22
CA PRO A 524 16.90 -21.78 2.95
C PRO A 524 17.72 -22.47 4.05
N VAL A 525 17.36 -23.72 4.37
CA VAL A 525 17.98 -24.50 5.45
C VAL A 525 19.50 -24.56 5.31
N ASP A 526 19.98 -24.79 4.09
CA ASP A 526 21.42 -24.96 3.78
C ASP A 526 22.24 -23.67 3.97
N HIS A 527 21.59 -22.51 4.07
CA HIS A 527 22.26 -21.22 4.28
C HIS A 527 22.09 -20.66 5.68
N ARG A 528 21.32 -21.34 6.56
CA ARG A 528 20.99 -20.80 7.88
C ARG A 528 22.21 -20.62 8.76
N GLU A 529 23.13 -21.58 8.75
CA GLU A 529 24.34 -21.55 9.59
C GLU A 529 25.26 -20.37 9.23
N ASP A 530 25.38 -20.04 7.94
CA ASP A 530 26.26 -18.98 7.48
C ASP A 530 25.58 -17.59 7.47
N PHE A 531 24.27 -17.54 7.24
CA PHE A 531 23.55 -16.28 7.04
C PHE A 531 22.86 -15.76 8.31
N LEU A 532 22.20 -16.59 9.10
CA LEU A 532 21.33 -16.12 10.18
C LEU A 532 22.04 -15.61 11.44
N PRO A 533 23.17 -16.18 11.91
CA PRO A 533 23.74 -15.80 13.20
C PRO A 533 24.05 -14.31 13.34
N ASP A 534 24.75 -13.71 12.38
CA ASP A 534 25.10 -12.29 12.40
C ASP A 534 23.86 -11.39 12.35
N LEU A 535 22.88 -11.75 11.51
CA LEU A 535 21.63 -11.01 11.33
C LEU A 535 20.79 -11.01 12.61
N ILE A 536 20.54 -12.19 13.18
CA ILE A 536 19.69 -12.35 14.37
C ILE A 536 20.39 -11.74 15.60
N ALA A 537 21.70 -11.96 15.77
CA ALA A 537 22.44 -11.40 16.89
C ALA A 537 22.39 -9.86 16.88
N SER A 538 22.65 -9.24 15.72
CA SER A 538 22.59 -7.79 15.56
C SER A 538 21.16 -7.25 15.79
N CYS A 539 20.16 -7.95 15.24
CA CYS A 539 18.75 -7.59 15.44
C CYS A 539 18.38 -7.60 16.92
N PHE A 540 18.70 -8.67 17.64
CA PHE A 540 18.30 -8.82 19.05
C PHE A 540 19.01 -7.80 19.94
N GLN A 541 20.30 -7.55 19.72
CA GLN A 541 21.04 -6.54 20.48
C GLN A 541 20.45 -5.14 20.30
N GLN A 542 20.17 -4.73 19.06
CA GLN A 542 19.62 -3.39 18.80
C GLN A 542 18.15 -3.26 19.22
N MET A 543 17.36 -4.31 19.04
CA MET A 543 15.97 -4.37 19.45
C MET A 543 15.85 -4.26 20.98
N ASP A 544 16.67 -4.99 21.73
CA ASP A 544 16.72 -4.91 23.20
C ASP A 544 17.14 -3.51 23.65
N ALA A 545 18.25 -2.99 23.14
CA ALA A 545 18.73 -1.64 23.47
C ALA A 545 17.66 -0.56 23.20
N LYS A 546 16.94 -0.66 22.08
CA LYS A 546 15.88 0.29 21.73
C LYS A 546 14.68 0.17 22.67
N ILE A 547 14.12 -1.03 22.81
CA ILE A 547 12.89 -1.24 23.58
C ILE A 547 13.14 -0.93 25.05
N HIS A 548 14.25 -1.40 25.61
CA HIS A 548 14.61 -1.14 26.99
C HIS A 548 14.77 0.37 27.24
N GLY A 549 15.56 1.07 26.41
CA GLY A 549 15.78 2.50 26.55
C GLY A 549 14.49 3.33 26.44
N GLU A 550 13.60 3.00 25.50
CA GLU A 550 12.31 3.70 25.36
C GLU A 550 11.38 3.45 26.56
N TRP A 551 11.38 2.25 27.15
CA TRP A 551 10.62 1.96 28.38
C TRP A 551 11.18 2.69 29.60
N GLU A 552 12.51 2.77 29.74
CA GLU A 552 13.14 3.56 30.80
C GLU A 552 12.79 5.06 30.66
N MET A 553 12.88 5.60 29.44
CA MET A 553 12.47 6.97 29.15
C MET A 553 10.99 7.21 29.46
N MET A 554 10.12 6.27 29.11
CA MET A 554 8.69 6.35 29.39
C MET A 554 8.40 6.34 30.89
N ALA A 555 9.05 5.45 31.65
CA ALA A 555 8.93 5.38 33.10
C ALA A 555 9.38 6.68 33.78
N HIS A 556 10.46 7.30 33.28
CA HIS A 556 10.93 8.58 33.79
C HIS A 556 9.96 9.73 33.48
N ARG A 557 9.37 9.75 32.27
CA ARG A 557 8.35 10.74 31.89
C ARG A 557 7.09 10.64 32.73
N GLN A 558 6.62 9.42 33.03
CA GLN A 558 5.44 9.20 33.88
C GLN A 558 5.62 9.70 35.32
N MET A 559 6.85 9.86 35.81
CA MET A 559 7.12 10.50 37.11
C MET A 559 6.91 12.02 37.10
N ILE A 560 6.91 12.64 35.92
CA ILE A 560 6.68 14.07 35.71
C ILE A 560 5.22 14.19 35.22
N ALA A 561 4.36 14.83 36.00
CA ALA A 561 2.96 14.97 35.60
C ALA A 561 2.86 15.72 34.25
N ALA A 562 2.13 15.15 33.29
CA ALA A 562 1.82 15.81 32.01
C ALA A 562 1.06 17.11 32.27
N ASP A 563 1.52 18.23 31.72
CA ASP A 563 0.90 19.54 31.91
C ASP A 563 -0.16 19.77 30.82
N GLY A 564 -1.28 19.07 30.96
CA GLY A 564 -2.47 19.24 30.13
C GLY A 564 -2.79 18.10 29.17
N GLU A 565 -3.96 18.22 28.53
CA GLU A 565 -4.57 17.15 27.72
C GLU A 565 -3.77 16.80 26.46
N ALA A 566 -3.10 17.78 25.83
CA ALA A 566 -2.32 17.57 24.62
C ALA A 566 -1.04 16.76 24.89
N GLU A 567 -0.34 17.04 25.99
CA GLU A 567 0.85 16.30 26.41
C GLU A 567 0.48 14.86 26.78
N LEU A 568 -0.61 14.67 27.52
CA LEU A 568 -1.13 13.35 27.85
C LEU A 568 -1.47 12.53 26.59
N LYS A 569 -2.09 13.14 25.57
CA LYS A 569 -2.40 12.45 24.30
C LYS A 569 -1.13 11.99 23.58
N GLU A 570 -0.09 12.82 23.51
CA GLU A 570 1.18 12.43 22.89
C GLU A 570 1.92 11.36 23.70
N GLU A 571 1.85 11.43 25.04
CA GLU A 571 2.37 10.39 25.93
C GLU A 571 1.67 9.04 25.73
N MET A 572 0.33 9.02 25.76
CA MET A 572 -0.47 7.82 25.52
C MET A 572 -0.20 7.21 24.13
N LYS A 573 -0.02 8.07 23.13
CA LYS A 573 0.35 7.66 21.78
C LYS A 573 1.71 6.99 21.75
N ALA A 574 2.73 7.61 22.35
CA ALA A 574 4.08 7.06 22.41
C ALA A 574 4.09 5.71 23.15
N GLU A 575 3.39 5.59 24.27
CA GLU A 575 3.25 4.35 25.02
C GLU A 575 2.57 3.25 24.20
N SER A 576 1.47 3.59 23.50
CA SER A 576 0.74 2.63 22.66
C SER A 576 1.62 2.05 21.55
N ILE A 577 2.42 2.88 20.88
CA ILE A 577 3.39 2.41 19.87
C ILE A 577 4.44 1.52 20.53
N LEU A 578 4.98 1.92 21.68
CA LEU A 578 6.01 1.17 22.38
C LEU A 578 5.53 -0.22 22.81
N ARG A 579 4.30 -0.31 23.32
CA ARG A 579 3.63 -1.60 23.60
C ARG A 579 3.51 -2.46 22.35
N GLN A 580 3.05 -1.88 21.23
CA GLN A 580 2.92 -2.60 19.97
C GLN A 580 4.25 -3.14 19.47
N VAL A 581 5.30 -2.32 19.48
CA VAL A 581 6.65 -2.72 19.02
C VAL A 581 7.24 -3.78 19.94
N SER A 582 7.05 -3.63 21.26
CA SER A 582 7.46 -4.65 22.24
C SER A 582 6.76 -5.99 21.99
N TYR A 583 5.45 -5.96 21.73
CA TYR A 583 4.69 -7.15 21.38
C TYR A 583 5.21 -7.78 20.07
N THR A 584 5.40 -6.99 19.01
CA THR A 584 5.94 -7.47 17.73
C THR A 584 7.32 -8.13 17.91
N ALA A 585 8.21 -7.50 18.70
CA ALA A 585 9.53 -8.02 19.02
C ALA A 585 9.45 -9.37 19.74
N VAL A 586 8.66 -9.46 20.81
CA VAL A 586 8.51 -10.70 21.60
C VAL A 586 7.90 -11.82 20.74
N MET A 587 6.85 -11.52 19.97
CA MET A 587 6.22 -12.50 19.08
C MET A 587 7.18 -12.96 17.98
N MET A 588 8.00 -12.08 17.42
CA MET A 588 9.01 -12.45 16.43
C MET A 588 10.04 -13.41 17.03
N VAL A 589 10.56 -13.14 18.24
CA VAL A 589 11.51 -14.03 18.92
C VAL A 589 10.87 -15.38 19.23
N ALA A 590 9.64 -15.39 19.76
CA ALA A 590 8.89 -16.62 20.03
C ALA A 590 8.70 -17.44 18.74
N ASP A 591 8.31 -16.80 17.64
CA ASP A 591 8.11 -17.44 16.34
C ASP A 591 9.40 -17.97 15.70
N PHE A 592 10.57 -17.39 16.00
CA PHE A 592 11.86 -17.90 15.52
C PHE A 592 12.33 -19.13 16.30
N LEU A 593 11.96 -19.21 17.58
CA LEU A 593 12.39 -20.28 18.49
C LEU A 593 11.33 -21.38 18.64
N ASP A 594 10.17 -21.27 18.01
CA ASP A 594 9.09 -22.24 18.09
C ASP A 594 9.51 -23.59 17.46
N PRO A 595 9.69 -24.67 18.24
CA PRO A 595 10.06 -25.98 17.73
C PRO A 595 8.92 -26.64 16.93
N ALA A 596 7.67 -26.17 17.07
CA ALA A 596 6.53 -26.65 16.30
C ALA A 596 6.46 -26.03 14.90
N LYS A 597 7.32 -25.06 14.60
CA LYS A 597 7.46 -24.45 13.28
C LYS A 597 8.13 -25.44 12.32
N SER A 598 7.34 -26.39 11.83
CA SER A 598 7.64 -27.06 10.55
C SER A 598 7.89 -26.00 9.48
N SER A 599 8.79 -26.26 8.54
CA SER A 599 9.11 -25.39 7.40
C SER A 599 7.88 -25.17 6.51
N ARG A 600 6.91 -24.38 6.99
CA ARG A 600 5.74 -23.95 6.24
C ARG A 600 6.21 -22.92 5.21
N PRO A 601 5.69 -22.98 3.98
CA PRO A 601 5.90 -21.88 3.04
C PRO A 601 5.30 -20.59 3.63
N PRO A 602 5.95 -19.45 3.43
CA PRO A 602 5.51 -18.16 3.97
C PRO A 602 4.10 -17.80 3.47
N PRO A 603 3.28 -17.12 4.29
CA PRO A 603 1.99 -16.61 3.83
C PRO A 603 2.19 -15.65 2.66
N SER A 604 1.47 -15.89 1.57
CA SER A 604 1.59 -15.21 0.27
C SER A 604 0.98 -13.81 0.19
N ARG A 605 0.81 -13.11 1.33
CA ARG A 605 0.20 -11.77 1.37
C ARG A 605 1.25 -10.68 1.59
N LEU A 606 1.69 -10.07 0.49
CA LEU A 606 2.21 -8.71 0.51
C LEU A 606 1.05 -7.70 0.50
N PRO A 607 1.27 -6.49 1.03
CA PRO A 607 0.55 -5.31 0.56
C PRO A 607 0.83 -5.09 -0.94
N TYR A 608 -0.18 -4.73 -1.71
CA TYR A 608 -0.03 -4.43 -3.15
C TYR A 608 1.09 -3.39 -3.38
N PRO A 609 1.68 -3.28 -4.60
CA PRO A 609 2.74 -2.31 -4.92
C PRO A 609 2.41 -0.82 -4.63
N GLY A 610 1.15 -0.49 -4.30
CA GLY A 610 0.68 0.82 -3.85
C GLY A 610 0.40 0.97 -2.35
N GLU A 611 0.45 -0.10 -1.56
CA GLU A 611 0.31 -0.06 -0.10
C GLU A 611 1.68 0.19 0.54
N SER A 612 1.77 1.19 1.42
CA SER A 612 2.93 1.35 2.31
C SER A 612 3.12 0.09 3.15
N PHE A 613 4.33 -0.15 3.65
CA PHE A 613 4.58 -1.03 4.80
C PHE A 613 3.87 -0.42 6.01
N ASP A 614 2.55 -0.53 6.02
CA ASP A 614 1.71 -0.01 7.05
C ASP A 614 1.08 -1.22 7.73
N VAL A 615 1.55 -1.50 8.93
CA VAL A 615 1.03 -2.54 9.84
C VAL A 615 -0.43 -2.23 10.26
N ARG A 616 -1.06 -1.20 9.68
CA ARG A 616 -2.41 -0.73 9.95
C ARG A 616 -3.55 -1.53 9.30
N LYS A 617 -3.30 -2.68 8.65
CA LYS A 617 -4.38 -3.66 8.43
C LYS A 617 -4.55 -4.43 9.74
N GLY A 618 -5.55 -4.03 10.52
CA GLY A 618 -5.92 -4.59 11.81
C GLY A 618 -6.35 -6.05 11.75
N ASP A 619 -5.37 -6.94 11.57
CA ASP A 619 -5.43 -8.34 11.95
C ASP A 619 -4.57 -8.52 13.22
N LEU A 620 -4.91 -7.79 14.29
CA LEU A 620 -4.52 -8.12 15.67
C LEU A 620 -5.71 -7.77 16.57
N LEU A 621 -6.54 -8.81 16.78
CA LEU A 621 -7.77 -8.91 17.58
C LEU A 621 -9.05 -8.29 16.98
#